data_AF-A0A258QK55-F1
#
_entry.id   AF-A0A258QK55-F1
#
_cell.length_a   1.000
_cell.length_b   1.000
_cell.length_c   1.000
_cell.angle_alpha   90.00
_cell.angle_beta   90.00
_cell.angle_gamma   90.00
#
_symmetry.space_group_name_H-M   'P 1'
#
loop_
_entity.id
_entity.type
_entity.pdbx_description
1 polymer ?
#
loop_
_entity_poly.entity_id
_entity_poly.type
_entity_poly.pdbx_seq_one_letter_code
_entity_poly.pdbx_strand_id
1 'polypeptide(L)'
;IYNFFSNYSDIYTALQNLLQGKPDYAFSDLMRVVVNTTMGLGGLIDLATPGGLEKHKEDWGQTFGVWGIPSGPYVVLPFFGPSNVRDTFGTAADMESDYLFRLLPDVALRNSITGLRVVNARNTYYEAGDLLDGAAIDKYSFMRDAYIQRRQYQINEGRDDEEPLMPPYQNPYE
;
A
#
# COMPACT_ATOMS: atom_id res chain seq x y z
N ILE A 1 -17.03 6.50 -4.37
CA ILE A 1 -16.46 6.51 -3.00
C ILE A 1 -14.99 6.09 -2.97
N TYR A 2 -14.55 5.17 -3.84
CA TYR A 2 -13.13 4.83 -4.02
C TYR A 2 -12.21 6.07 -4.10
N ASN A 3 -12.56 7.05 -4.95
CA ASN A 3 -11.79 8.30 -5.10
C ASN A 3 -11.66 9.09 -3.79
N PHE A 4 -12.70 9.11 -2.95
CA PHE A 4 -12.65 9.83 -1.67
C PHE A 4 -11.64 9.20 -0.72
N PHE A 5 -11.67 7.86 -0.57
CA PHE A 5 -10.69 7.17 0.25
C PHE A 5 -9.29 7.21 -0.36
N SER A 6 -9.19 7.18 -1.69
CA SER A 6 -7.93 7.38 -2.41
C SER A 6 -7.33 8.75 -2.12
N ASN A 7 -8.13 9.82 -2.21
CA ASN A 7 -7.70 11.19 -1.93
C ASN A 7 -7.24 11.35 -0.47
N TYR A 8 -7.93 10.69 0.47
CA TYR A 8 -7.48 10.63 1.85
C TYR A 8 -6.13 9.90 1.98
N SER A 9 -5.95 8.75 1.32
CA SER A 9 -4.67 8.05 1.30
C SER A 9 -3.54 8.90 0.72
N ASP A 10 -3.82 9.78 -0.26
CA ASP A 10 -2.81 10.65 -0.87
C ASP A 10 -2.18 11.62 0.17
N ILE A 11 -2.91 12.02 1.23
CA ILE A 11 -2.34 12.82 2.34
C ILE A 11 -1.24 12.05 3.05
N TYR A 12 -1.52 10.78 3.33
CA TYR A 12 -0.59 9.89 4.00
C TYR A 12 0.59 9.55 3.09
N THR A 13 0.35 9.24 1.82
CA THR A 13 1.41 9.04 0.83
C THR A 13 2.34 10.25 0.75
N ALA A 14 1.81 11.49 0.75
CA ALA A 14 2.63 12.70 0.70
C ALA A 14 3.58 12.81 1.90
N LEU A 15 3.10 12.49 3.11
CA LEU A 15 3.94 12.45 4.31
C LEU A 15 5.01 11.35 4.20
N GLN A 16 4.66 10.16 3.73
CA GLN A 16 5.61 9.05 3.63
C GLN A 16 6.68 9.34 2.57
N ASN A 17 6.31 9.92 1.44
CA ASN A 17 7.26 10.40 0.43
C ASN A 17 8.25 11.42 1.03
N LEU A 18 7.77 12.34 1.87
CA LEU A 18 8.64 13.29 2.56
C LEU A 18 9.60 12.58 3.53
N LEU A 19 9.13 11.61 4.31
CA LEU A 19 9.95 10.81 5.23
C LEU A 19 10.99 9.94 4.51
N GLN A 20 10.70 9.53 3.28
CA GLN A 20 11.61 8.80 2.41
C GLN A 20 12.58 9.73 1.65
N GLY A 21 12.50 11.04 1.82
CA GLY A 21 13.38 12.01 1.17
C GLY A 21 13.03 12.29 -0.29
N LYS A 22 11.76 12.12 -0.68
CA LYS A 22 11.23 12.30 -2.04
C LYS A 22 10.34 13.56 -2.13
N PRO A 23 10.91 14.78 -2.06
CA PRO A 23 10.12 16.02 -1.97
C PRO A 23 9.24 16.27 -3.20
N ASP A 24 9.69 15.89 -4.39
CA ASP A 24 8.92 16.08 -5.63
C ASP A 24 7.64 15.23 -5.63
N TYR A 25 7.73 13.96 -5.21
CA TYR A 25 6.58 13.08 -5.08
C TYR A 25 5.64 13.52 -3.96
N ALA A 26 6.20 13.91 -2.82
CA ALA A 26 5.43 14.47 -1.71
C ALA A 26 4.61 15.69 -2.15
N PHE A 27 5.23 16.60 -2.92
CA PHE A 27 4.54 17.78 -3.45
C PHE A 27 3.48 17.40 -4.48
N SER A 28 3.75 16.46 -5.39
CA SER A 28 2.76 15.96 -6.35
C SER A 28 1.53 15.41 -5.63
N ASP A 29 1.70 14.50 -4.68
CA ASP A 29 0.57 13.90 -3.95
C ASP A 29 -0.19 14.92 -3.11
N LEU A 30 0.51 15.88 -2.49
CA LEU A 30 -0.14 16.99 -1.79
C LEU A 30 -0.99 17.83 -2.74
N MET A 31 -0.50 18.13 -3.94
CA MET A 31 -1.26 18.85 -4.96
C MET A 31 -2.46 18.05 -5.44
N ARG A 32 -2.36 16.72 -5.54
CA ARG A 32 -3.51 15.85 -5.82
C ARG A 32 -4.59 16.04 -4.77
N VAL A 33 -4.23 16.02 -3.48
CA VAL A 33 -5.16 16.27 -2.37
C VAL A 33 -5.84 17.63 -2.52
N VAL A 34 -5.08 18.69 -2.77
CA VAL A 34 -5.62 20.06 -2.91
C VAL A 34 -6.61 20.13 -4.06
N VAL A 35 -6.23 19.64 -5.24
CA VAL A 35 -7.08 19.69 -6.46
C VAL A 35 -8.34 18.88 -6.28
N ASN A 36 -8.22 17.62 -5.85
CA ASN A 36 -9.37 16.73 -5.70
C ASN A 36 -10.29 17.18 -4.56
N THR A 37 -9.77 17.75 -3.48
CA THR A 37 -10.59 18.25 -2.38
C THR A 37 -11.33 19.53 -2.77
N THR A 38 -10.67 20.48 -3.43
CA THR A 38 -11.26 21.79 -3.76
C THR A 38 -12.13 21.77 -5.00
N MET A 39 -11.67 21.14 -6.08
CA MET A 39 -12.36 21.09 -7.37
C MET A 39 -13.10 19.76 -7.58
N GLY A 40 -12.62 18.67 -6.98
CA GLY A 40 -13.17 17.32 -7.12
C GLY A 40 -14.27 16.96 -6.11
N LEU A 41 -15.03 17.95 -5.62
CA LEU A 41 -16.11 17.77 -4.64
C LEU A 41 -15.64 17.00 -3.37
N GLY A 42 -14.60 17.49 -2.70
CA GLY A 42 -14.07 16.87 -1.48
C GLY A 42 -13.36 15.54 -1.73
N GLY A 43 -12.86 15.30 -2.94
CA GLY A 43 -12.15 14.08 -3.33
C GLY A 43 -13.03 13.00 -3.94
N LEU A 44 -14.33 13.25 -4.17
CA LEU A 44 -15.21 12.29 -4.84
C LEU A 44 -14.89 12.12 -6.33
N ILE A 45 -14.34 13.16 -6.96
CA ILE A 45 -13.94 13.20 -8.37
C ILE A 45 -12.42 13.40 -8.43
N ASP A 46 -11.73 12.55 -9.18
CA ASP A 46 -10.29 12.68 -9.42
C ASP A 46 -10.03 13.58 -10.63
N LEU A 47 -9.74 14.85 -10.36
CA LEU A 47 -9.34 15.85 -11.36
C LEU A 47 -7.81 16.02 -11.43
N ALA A 48 -7.09 15.54 -10.41
CA ALA A 48 -5.64 15.62 -10.36
C ALA A 48 -4.98 14.73 -11.43
N THR A 49 -5.46 13.49 -11.60
CA THR A 49 -4.95 12.56 -12.61
C THR A 49 -5.04 13.09 -14.05
N PRO A 50 -6.20 13.55 -14.56
CA PRO A 50 -6.26 14.15 -15.90
C PRO A 50 -5.49 15.48 -16.00
N GLY A 51 -5.21 16.14 -14.87
CA GLY A 51 -4.32 17.30 -14.79
C GLY A 51 -2.82 16.97 -14.86
N GLY A 52 -2.46 15.69 -14.98
CA GLY A 52 -1.06 15.23 -15.12
C GLY A 52 -0.33 15.04 -13.79
N LEU A 53 -1.02 15.07 -12.65
CA LEU A 53 -0.40 14.78 -11.35
C LEU A 53 -0.31 13.27 -11.15
N GLU A 54 0.90 12.73 -11.19
CA GLU A 54 1.16 11.32 -10.95
C GLU A 54 0.81 10.93 -9.51
N LYS A 55 0.19 9.76 -9.37
CA LYS A 55 -0.25 9.21 -8.09
C LYS A 55 0.76 8.19 -7.58
N HIS A 56 1.22 8.38 -6.36
CA HIS A 56 2.09 7.42 -5.70
C HIS A 56 1.34 6.63 -4.63
N LYS A 57 1.96 5.54 -4.14
CA LYS A 57 1.43 4.77 -3.02
C LYS A 57 2.57 4.30 -2.12
N GLU A 58 2.67 4.96 -0.99
CA GLU A 58 3.72 4.74 0.01
C GLU A 58 3.10 4.28 1.33
N ASP A 59 3.87 3.50 2.09
CA ASP A 59 3.47 2.95 3.38
C ASP A 59 4.64 2.90 4.37
N TRP A 60 4.37 2.60 5.64
CA TRP A 60 5.42 2.54 6.67
C TRP A 60 6.46 1.46 6.39
N GLY A 61 6.07 0.31 5.82
CA GLY A 61 7.02 -0.74 5.53
C GLY A 61 8.02 -0.34 4.42
N GLN A 62 7.57 0.46 3.43
CA GLN A 62 8.47 1.05 2.42
C GLN A 62 9.40 2.04 3.08
N THR A 63 8.85 2.93 3.92
CA THR A 63 9.61 3.93 4.66
C THR A 63 10.69 3.29 5.54
N PHE A 64 10.36 2.22 6.27
CA PHE A 64 11.32 1.43 7.03
C PHE A 64 12.39 0.78 6.15
N GLY A 65 12.02 0.32 4.96
CA GLY A 65 12.95 -0.19 3.97
C GLY A 65 13.95 0.87 3.51
N VAL A 66 13.47 2.07 3.17
CA VAL A 66 14.33 3.21 2.78
C VAL A 66 15.25 3.62 3.93
N TRP A 67 14.81 3.50 5.17
CA TRP A 67 15.66 3.73 6.36
C TRP A 67 16.63 2.59 6.68
N GLY A 68 16.70 1.56 5.84
CA GLY A 68 17.66 0.46 5.96
C GLY A 68 17.24 -0.65 6.92
N ILE A 69 15.98 -0.70 7.37
CA ILE A 69 15.49 -1.83 8.16
C ILE A 69 15.34 -3.04 7.23
N PRO A 70 16.02 -4.17 7.52
CA PRO A 70 15.94 -5.37 6.68
C PRO A 70 14.54 -5.97 6.71
N SER A 71 14.12 -6.59 5.61
CA SER A 71 12.80 -7.23 5.48
C SER A 71 12.54 -8.30 6.56
N GLY A 72 13.58 -9.09 6.87
CA GLY A 72 13.45 -10.28 7.69
C GLY A 72 12.70 -11.41 6.95
N PRO A 73 12.34 -12.49 7.67
CA PRO A 73 11.62 -13.63 7.10
C PRO A 73 10.30 -13.23 6.44
N TYR A 74 9.97 -13.90 5.33
CA TYR A 74 8.66 -13.82 4.72
C TYR A 74 7.61 -14.48 5.60
N VAL A 75 6.44 -13.86 5.70
CA VAL A 75 5.28 -14.35 6.45
C VAL A 75 4.01 -14.07 5.67
N VAL A 76 2.95 -14.84 5.94
CA VAL A 76 1.62 -14.54 5.40
C VAL A 76 0.73 -14.15 6.57
N LEU A 77 0.26 -12.91 6.57
CA LEU A 77 -0.60 -12.38 7.61
C LEU A 77 -2.06 -12.80 7.37
N PRO A 78 -2.79 -13.24 8.42
CA PRO A 78 -4.23 -13.46 8.31
C PRO A 78 -4.91 -12.19 7.79
N PHE A 79 -5.80 -12.33 6.81
CA PHE A 79 -6.55 -11.25 6.15
C PHE A 79 -5.75 -10.24 5.31
N PHE A 80 -4.47 -10.00 5.59
CA PHE A 80 -3.63 -9.03 4.87
C PHE A 80 -2.77 -9.66 3.76
N GLY A 81 -2.49 -10.97 3.82
CA GLY A 81 -1.78 -11.70 2.78
C GLY A 81 -0.25 -11.67 2.92
N PRO A 82 0.49 -11.83 1.79
CA PRO A 82 1.96 -11.83 1.76
C PRO A 82 2.60 -10.63 2.45
N SER A 83 3.59 -10.87 3.30
CA SER A 83 4.34 -9.85 4.04
C SER A 83 5.76 -10.32 4.42
N ASN A 84 6.53 -9.48 5.11
CA ASN A 84 7.73 -9.88 5.85
C ASN A 84 7.69 -9.25 7.26
N VAL A 85 8.67 -9.55 8.11
CA VAL A 85 8.68 -9.05 9.50
C VAL A 85 8.64 -7.52 9.54
N ARG A 86 9.45 -6.83 8.74
CA ARG A 86 9.45 -5.35 8.67
C ARG A 86 8.09 -4.82 8.23
N ASP A 87 7.55 -5.36 7.15
CA ASP A 87 6.29 -4.91 6.56
C ASP A 87 5.08 -5.29 7.41
N THR A 88 5.20 -6.29 8.29
CA THR A 88 4.21 -6.58 9.34
C THR A 88 4.14 -5.45 10.36
N PHE A 89 5.29 -4.95 10.84
CA PHE A 89 5.33 -3.77 11.70
C PHE A 89 4.90 -2.51 10.93
N GLY A 90 5.24 -2.40 9.64
CA GLY A 90 4.73 -1.35 8.76
C GLY A 90 3.21 -1.33 8.71
N THR A 91 2.60 -2.49 8.49
CA THR A 91 1.13 -2.66 8.48
C THR A 91 0.51 -2.21 9.80
N ALA A 92 1.10 -2.58 10.94
CA ALA A 92 0.62 -2.15 12.24
C ALA A 92 0.73 -0.62 12.42
N ALA A 93 1.83 -0.02 11.98
CA ALA A 93 2.03 1.42 12.00
C ALA A 93 1.04 2.14 11.07
N ASP A 94 0.71 1.56 9.91
CA ASP A 94 -0.26 2.13 8.96
C ASP A 94 -1.66 2.14 9.60
N MET A 95 -2.03 1.05 10.29
CA MET A 95 -3.31 0.95 11.01
C MET A 95 -3.42 1.97 12.16
N GLU A 96 -2.32 2.19 12.89
CA GLU A 96 -2.31 3.18 13.97
C GLU A 96 -2.28 4.62 13.42
N SER A 97 -1.68 4.86 12.25
CA SER A 97 -1.60 6.18 11.62
C SER A 97 -2.90 6.63 10.93
N ASP A 98 -3.86 5.72 10.74
CA ASP A 98 -5.15 6.01 10.13
C ASP A 98 -6.12 6.65 11.14
N TYR A 99 -5.87 7.94 11.44
CA TYR A 99 -6.57 8.68 12.49
C TYR A 99 -7.93 9.26 12.08
N LEU A 100 -8.17 9.54 10.79
CA LEU A 100 -9.23 10.47 10.35
C LEU A 100 -10.63 10.07 10.81
N PHE A 101 -10.91 8.77 10.88
CA PHE A 101 -12.23 8.28 11.29
C PHE A 101 -12.24 7.65 12.68
N ARG A 102 -11.06 7.34 13.25
CA ARG A 102 -10.94 6.70 14.57
C ARG A 102 -11.33 7.65 15.71
N LEU A 103 -11.14 8.95 15.50
CA LEU A 103 -11.45 10.01 16.47
C LEU A 103 -12.89 10.53 16.40
N LEU A 104 -13.72 10.00 15.49
CA LEU A 104 -15.14 10.39 15.43
C LEU A 104 -15.87 9.94 16.70
N PRO A 105 -16.55 10.87 17.42
CA PRO A 105 -17.25 10.55 18.67
C PRO A 105 -18.53 9.74 18.42
N ASP A 106 -19.16 9.94 17.26
CA ASP A 106 -20.35 9.20 16.86
C ASP A 106 -19.97 7.77 16.41
N VAL A 107 -20.34 6.79 17.24
CA VAL A 107 -20.05 5.38 17.03
C VAL A 107 -20.75 4.83 15.78
N ALA A 108 -21.98 5.28 15.49
CA ALA A 108 -22.74 4.79 14.36
C ALA A 108 -22.10 5.26 13.05
N LEU A 109 -21.81 6.56 12.94
CA LEU A 109 -21.13 7.15 11.80
C LEU A 109 -19.75 6.52 11.57
N ARG A 110 -18.95 6.37 12.64
CA ARG A 110 -17.64 5.71 12.57
C ARG A 110 -17.76 4.30 12.00
N ASN A 111 -18.64 3.48 12.57
CA ASN A 111 -18.84 2.10 12.13
C ASN A 111 -19.35 2.04 10.68
N SER A 112 -20.22 2.97 10.27
CA SER A 112 -20.68 3.08 8.89
C SER A 112 -19.54 3.39 7.92
N ILE A 113 -18.67 4.35 8.24
CA ILE A 113 -17.51 4.72 7.41
C ILE A 113 -16.51 3.56 7.34
N THR A 114 -16.22 2.90 8.46
CA THR A 114 -15.36 1.71 8.49
C THR A 114 -15.94 0.60 7.63
N GLY A 115 -17.25 0.32 7.73
CA GLY A 115 -17.92 -0.67 6.89
C GLY A 115 -17.81 -0.35 5.39
N LEU A 116 -18.04 0.90 5.01
CA LEU A 116 -17.87 1.35 3.62
C LEU A 116 -16.43 1.16 3.12
N ARG A 117 -15.44 1.46 3.95
CA ARG A 117 -14.02 1.26 3.60
C ARG A 117 -13.69 -0.21 3.38
N VAL A 118 -14.19 -1.10 4.23
CA VAL A 118 -14.00 -2.56 4.08
C VAL A 118 -14.62 -3.08 2.78
N VAL A 119 -15.86 -2.69 2.48
CA VAL A 119 -16.54 -3.07 1.23
C VAL A 119 -15.77 -2.54 0.01
N ASN A 120 -15.33 -1.28 0.06
CA ASN A 120 -14.55 -0.67 -1.00
C ASN A 120 -13.21 -1.40 -1.22
N ALA A 121 -12.49 -1.74 -0.15
CA ALA A 121 -11.26 -2.50 -0.24
C ALA A 121 -11.48 -3.88 -0.88
N ARG A 122 -12.52 -4.61 -0.46
CA ARG A 122 -12.86 -5.93 -1.02
C ARG A 122 -13.10 -5.88 -2.53
N ASN A 123 -13.85 -4.88 -3.00
CA ASN A 123 -14.13 -4.71 -4.43
C ASN A 123 -12.85 -4.49 -5.26
N THR A 124 -11.82 -3.84 -4.70
CA THR A 124 -10.54 -3.64 -5.40
C THR A 124 -9.73 -4.93 -5.58
N TYR A 125 -9.93 -5.95 -4.72
CA TYR A 125 -9.16 -7.20 -4.78
C TYR A 125 -9.89 -8.36 -5.47
N TYR A 126 -11.18 -8.22 -5.79
CA TYR A 126 -11.98 -9.28 -6.39
C TYR A 126 -11.49 -9.72 -7.77
N GLU A 127 -10.89 -8.83 -8.56
CA GLU A 127 -10.39 -9.14 -9.90
C GLU A 127 -8.99 -9.80 -9.91
N ALA A 128 -8.29 -9.84 -8.77
CA ALA A 128 -6.92 -10.39 -8.69
C ALA A 128 -6.87 -11.89 -8.30
N GLY A 129 -7.96 -12.46 -7.80
CA GLY A 129 -8.01 -13.86 -7.34
C GLY A 129 -7.98 -14.89 -8.46
N ASP A 130 -8.62 -14.59 -9.59
CA ASP A 130 -8.84 -15.55 -10.67
C ASP A 130 -7.57 -15.90 -11.47
N LEU A 131 -6.51 -15.09 -11.37
CA LEU A 131 -5.23 -15.34 -12.05
C LEU A 131 -4.36 -16.41 -11.36
N LEU A 132 -4.62 -16.68 -10.07
CA LEU A 132 -3.77 -17.55 -9.25
C LEU A 132 -4.19 -19.03 -9.28
N ASP A 133 -5.41 -19.34 -9.71
CA ASP A 133 -5.92 -20.71 -9.61
C ASP A 133 -5.47 -21.65 -10.72
N GLY A 134 -4.94 -21.13 -11.84
CA GLY A 134 -4.56 -21.94 -13.01
C GLY A 134 -3.05 -22.13 -13.28
N ALA A 135 -2.15 -21.40 -12.61
CA ALA A 135 -0.82 -21.14 -13.20
C ALA A 135 0.42 -21.74 -12.50
N ALA A 136 0.35 -22.27 -11.28
CA ALA A 136 1.55 -22.74 -10.55
C ALA A 136 1.36 -24.05 -9.79
N ILE A 137 2.33 -24.96 -9.92
CA ILE A 137 2.45 -26.20 -9.12
C ILE A 137 2.76 -25.87 -7.65
N ASP A 138 3.52 -24.79 -7.40
CA ASP A 138 3.78 -24.24 -6.06
C ASP A 138 3.32 -22.77 -5.99
N LYS A 139 2.06 -22.58 -5.58
CA LYS A 139 1.45 -21.25 -5.41
C LYS A 139 2.16 -20.42 -4.33
N TYR A 140 2.65 -21.05 -3.27
CA TYR A 140 3.21 -20.34 -2.13
C TYR A 140 4.55 -19.70 -2.50
N SER A 141 5.46 -20.46 -3.10
CA SER A 141 6.77 -19.94 -3.52
C SER A 141 6.63 -18.86 -4.57
N PHE A 142 5.74 -19.04 -5.56
CA PHE A 142 5.44 -18.00 -6.56
C PHE A 142 4.94 -16.70 -5.91
N MET A 143 3.97 -16.78 -5.00
CA MET A 143 3.45 -15.60 -4.30
C MET A 143 4.52 -14.90 -3.46
N ARG A 144 5.35 -15.68 -2.75
CA ARG A 144 6.47 -15.16 -1.95
C ARG A 144 7.45 -14.39 -2.83
N ASP A 145 7.92 -15.00 -3.91
CA ASP A 145 8.98 -14.44 -4.74
C ASP A 145 8.46 -13.19 -5.48
N ALA A 146 7.21 -13.24 -5.98
CA ALA A 146 6.55 -12.08 -6.56
C ALA A 146 6.37 -10.93 -5.54
N TYR A 147 6.01 -11.24 -4.29
CA TYR A 147 5.91 -10.24 -3.23
C TYR A 147 7.26 -9.60 -2.93
N ILE A 148 8.31 -10.39 -2.74
CA ILE A 148 9.66 -9.89 -2.43
C ILE A 148 10.18 -9.00 -3.56
N GLN A 149 10.07 -9.45 -4.81
CA GLN A 149 10.51 -8.70 -5.98
C GLN A 149 9.76 -7.37 -6.11
N ARG A 150 8.42 -7.40 -6.02
CA ARG A 150 7.60 -6.19 -6.07
C ARG A 150 7.97 -5.21 -4.96
N ARG A 151 8.23 -5.73 -3.75
CA ARG A 151 8.52 -4.89 -2.59
C ARG A 151 9.88 -4.20 -2.68
N GLN A 152 10.89 -4.89 -3.20
CA GLN A 152 12.19 -4.27 -3.45
C GLN A 152 12.09 -3.22 -4.55
N TYR A 153 11.34 -3.49 -5.61
CA TYR A 153 11.07 -2.50 -6.66
C TYR A 153 10.41 -1.23 -6.10
N GLN A 154 9.45 -1.37 -5.19
CA GLN A 154 8.79 -0.25 -4.53
C GLN A 154 9.75 0.60 -3.68
N ILE A 155 10.63 -0.03 -2.91
CA ILE A 155 11.57 0.66 -2.01
C ILE A 155 12.67 1.37 -2.81
N ASN A 156 13.19 0.69 -3.84
CA ASN A 156 14.33 1.18 -4.61
C ASN A 156 13.89 1.98 -5.85
N GLU A 157 12.58 2.12 -6.09
CA GLU A 157 11.99 2.78 -7.26
C GLU A 157 12.50 2.24 -8.60
N GLY A 158 12.89 0.95 -8.63
CA GLY A 158 13.51 0.33 -9.79
C GLY A 158 14.90 0.88 -10.14
N ARG A 159 15.60 1.54 -9.20
CA ARG A 159 16.96 2.08 -9.40
C ARG A 159 18.08 1.05 -9.20
N ASP A 160 17.80 -0.05 -8.48
CA ASP A 160 18.78 -1.08 -8.19
C ASP A 160 18.58 -2.29 -9.10
N ASP A 161 19.63 -2.61 -9.88
CA ASP A 161 19.75 -3.81 -10.71
C ASP A 161 20.09 -5.07 -9.89
N GLU A 162 20.19 -4.95 -8.56
CA GLU A 162 20.52 -6.06 -7.68
C GLU A 162 19.32 -7.02 -7.56
N GLU A 163 19.51 -8.27 -8.02
CA GLU A 163 18.51 -9.32 -7.79
C GLU A 163 18.23 -9.43 -6.30
N PRO A 164 16.94 -9.41 -5.90
CA PRO A 164 16.59 -9.46 -4.49
C PRO A 164 17.17 -10.72 -3.85
N LEU A 165 17.77 -10.60 -2.66
CA LEU A 165 18.25 -11.74 -1.87
C LEU A 165 17.07 -12.68 -1.58
N MET A 166 16.89 -13.68 -2.44
CA MET A 166 15.84 -14.66 -2.28
C MET A 166 16.23 -15.60 -1.13
N PRO A 167 15.30 -15.91 -0.22
CA PRO A 167 15.55 -16.95 0.77
C PRO A 167 15.89 -18.26 0.03
N PRO A 168 16.84 -19.07 0.52
CA PRO A 168 17.22 -20.30 -0.16
C PRO A 168 16.00 -21.17 -0.41
N TYR A 169 15.83 -21.59 -1.67
CA TYR A 169 14.76 -22.51 -2.04
C TYR A 169 14.95 -23.82 -1.26
N GLN A 170 14.00 -24.13 -0.38
CA GLN A 170 13.92 -25.43 0.28
C GLN A 170 12.84 -26.23 -0.43
N ASN A 171 13.25 -27.30 -1.10
CA ASN A 171 12.33 -28.24 -1.72
C ASN A 171 11.54 -28.96 -0.61
N PRO A 172 10.20 -28.83 -0.53
CA PRO A 172 9.40 -29.51 0.49
C PRO A 172 9.30 -31.03 0.31
N TYR A 173 9.83 -31.57 -0.79
CA TYR A 173 9.73 -32.97 -1.20
C TYR A 173 11.07 -33.72 -1.20
N GLU A 174 12.11 -33.12 -0.63
CA GLU A 174 13.42 -33.77 -0.38
C GLU A 174 13.60 -34.15 1.10
#